data_AF-A0AB39PW97-F1
#
_entry.id   AF-A0AB39PW97-F1
#
_cell.length_a   1.000
_cell.length_b   1.000
_cell.length_c   1.000
_cell.angle_alpha   90.00
_cell.angle_beta   90.00
_cell.angle_gamma   90.00
#
_symmetry.space_group_name_H-M   'P 1'
#
loop_
_entity.id
_entity.type
_entity.pdbx_description
1 polymer ?
#
loop_
_entity_poly.entity_id
_entity_poly.type
_entity_poly.pdbx_seq_one_letter_code
_entity_poly.pdbx_strand_id
1 'polypeptide(L)'
;MRPDTPAENVDHTAEAARLERTAGLYPEDAEALLLQAAAHLELSGDRPAATALYDSLLSSSVALENPYLVRALKASNLWEYGHEAEARAIIEGVRAASPRDPAPWVIVAEALESHDELEQAQETFTEGARLLLTDVPEPPYSARPLMFGRHRVRRMLGLAHDEWDTLADTLHSMPISLDELHDPKRVWSLGSENPAELEAEISRLRAELGAYREALSRPFPVAVLHWTAGELTELVAAYPSLAAEYPSLEEHLATIEASLRELSASGTPNLGIVTGTVPSYEAFAASEGASPQDVTLLPQYATTLAARGRAAAWPPQRGAGCWCGSGRVYGECHGVE
;
A
#
# COMPACT_ATOMS: atom_id res chain seq x y z
N MET A 1 4.78 -11.11 22.80
CA MET A 1 4.48 -9.67 22.93
C MET A 1 5.79 -8.94 23.21
N ARG A 2 6.45 -8.42 22.17
CA ARG A 2 7.59 -7.51 22.37
C ARG A 2 7.02 -6.17 22.87
N PRO A 3 7.59 -5.54 23.90
CA PRO A 3 7.16 -4.21 24.29
C PRO A 3 7.47 -3.24 23.16
N ASP A 4 6.45 -2.53 22.68
CA ASP A 4 6.59 -1.47 21.68
C ASP A 4 7.58 -0.44 22.21
N THR A 5 8.74 -0.37 21.57
CA THR A 5 9.69 0.70 21.82
C THR A 5 9.12 1.94 21.13
N PRO A 6 8.85 3.05 21.85
CA PRO A 6 8.32 4.26 21.22
C PRO A 6 9.27 4.71 20.09
N ALA A 7 8.69 5.10 18.94
CA ALA A 7 9.42 5.44 17.71
C ALA A 7 10.56 6.46 17.91
N GLU A 8 10.47 7.31 18.94
CA GLU A 8 11.50 8.28 19.32
C GLU A 8 12.83 7.67 19.80
N ASN A 9 12.90 6.35 20.05
CA ASN A 9 14.12 5.65 20.51
C ASN A 9 14.64 4.59 19.51
N VAL A 10 14.16 4.60 18.26
CA VAL A 10 14.63 3.65 17.25
C VAL A 10 15.97 4.16 16.68
N ASP A 11 17.02 3.35 16.80
CA ASP A 11 18.26 3.58 16.05
C ASP A 11 18.01 3.20 14.59
N HIS A 12 17.58 4.19 13.80
CA HIS A 12 17.21 4.01 12.40
C HIS A 12 18.36 3.44 11.55
N THR A 13 19.60 3.81 11.84
CA THR A 13 20.78 3.29 11.12
C THR A 13 21.00 1.81 11.44
N ALA A 14 20.91 1.42 12.71
CA ALA A 14 21.01 0.02 13.10
C ALA A 14 19.87 -0.82 12.54
N GLU A 15 18.67 -0.25 12.45
CA GLU A 15 17.48 -0.91 11.92
C GLU A 15 17.56 -1.13 10.41
N ALA A 16 17.99 -0.13 9.65
CA ALA A 16 18.26 -0.28 8.21
C ALA A 16 19.26 -1.42 7.95
N ALA A 17 20.39 -1.42 8.67
CA ALA A 17 21.39 -2.47 8.53
C ALA A 17 20.86 -3.87 8.91
N ARG A 18 19.93 -3.95 9.88
CA ARG A 18 19.27 -5.21 10.23
C ARG A 18 18.39 -5.70 9.08
N LEU A 19 17.57 -4.82 8.51
CA LEU A 19 16.67 -5.12 7.40
C LEU A 19 17.44 -5.55 6.15
N GLU A 20 18.55 -4.89 5.81
CA GLU A 20 19.42 -5.29 4.69
C GLU A 20 19.99 -6.70 4.88
N ARG A 21 20.45 -7.05 6.09
CA ARG A 21 20.90 -8.41 6.39
C ARG A 21 19.77 -9.42 6.26
N THR A 22 18.57 -9.07 6.70
CA THR A 22 17.38 -9.92 6.56
C THR A 22 17.00 -10.11 5.10
N ALA A 23 17.08 -9.06 4.27
CA ALA A 23 16.82 -9.15 2.82
C ALA A 23 17.77 -10.13 2.12
N GLY A 24 19.04 -10.19 2.56
CA GLY A 24 20.01 -11.18 2.06
C GLY A 24 19.70 -12.62 2.47
N LEU A 25 18.92 -12.83 3.54
CA LEU A 25 18.50 -14.17 4.00
C LEU A 25 17.18 -14.63 3.35
N TYR A 26 16.32 -13.69 2.97
CA TYR A 26 15.01 -13.94 2.38
C TYR A 26 14.87 -13.17 1.06
N PRO A 27 15.49 -13.64 -0.05
CA PRO A 27 15.44 -12.97 -1.35
C PRO A 27 14.02 -12.70 -1.86
N GLU A 28 13.07 -13.56 -1.51
CA GLU A 28 11.65 -13.43 -1.83
C GLU A 28 10.95 -12.23 -1.18
N ASP A 29 11.52 -11.69 -0.10
CA ASP A 29 11.01 -10.53 0.64
C ASP A 29 11.95 -9.32 0.49
N ALA A 30 13.00 -9.43 -0.35
CA ALA A 30 14.07 -8.45 -0.44
C ALA A 30 13.57 -7.07 -0.86
N GLU A 31 12.61 -6.96 -1.78
CA GLU A 31 12.04 -5.67 -2.17
C GLU A 31 11.42 -4.94 -0.98
N ALA A 32 10.50 -5.59 -0.26
CA ALA A 32 9.82 -5.00 0.88
C ALA A 32 10.80 -4.63 2.01
N LEU A 33 11.77 -5.49 2.30
CA LEU A 33 12.76 -5.28 3.34
C LEU A 33 13.73 -4.14 3.00
N LEU A 34 14.17 -4.03 1.74
CA LEU A 34 15.06 -2.97 1.30
C LEU A 34 14.35 -1.62 1.18
N LEU A 35 13.07 -1.60 0.81
CA LEU A 35 12.26 -0.37 0.87
C LEU A 35 12.10 0.13 2.31
N GLN A 36 11.86 -0.77 3.27
CA GLN A 36 11.84 -0.39 4.70
C GLN A 36 13.21 0.10 5.17
N ALA A 37 14.30 -0.55 4.75
CA ALA A 37 15.65 -0.10 5.09
C ALA A 37 15.93 1.30 4.54
N ALA A 38 15.55 1.58 3.29
CA ALA A 38 15.65 2.90 2.69
C ALA A 38 14.86 3.95 3.49
N ALA A 39 13.62 3.65 3.88
CA ALA A 39 12.83 4.56 4.73
C ALA A 39 13.52 4.87 6.07
N HIS A 40 14.19 3.89 6.70
CA HIS A 40 14.98 4.15 7.90
C HIS A 40 16.19 5.04 7.64
N LEU A 41 16.88 4.87 6.51
CA LEU A 41 18.00 5.74 6.10
C LEU A 41 17.53 7.17 5.80
N GLU A 42 16.36 7.31 5.19
CA GLU A 42 15.70 8.60 4.98
C GLU A 42 15.42 9.33 6.30
N LEU A 43 14.86 8.61 7.27
CA LEU A 43 14.56 9.14 8.61
C LEU A 43 15.83 9.48 9.41
N SER A 44 16.94 8.76 9.20
CA SER A 44 18.23 9.07 9.82
C SER A 44 19.00 10.19 9.11
N GLY A 45 18.53 10.63 7.94
CA GLY A 45 19.15 11.66 7.11
C GLY A 45 20.25 11.15 6.16
N ASP A 46 20.52 9.85 6.10
CA ASP A 46 21.45 9.25 5.14
C ASP A 46 20.76 9.02 3.77
N ARG A 47 20.36 10.14 3.17
CA ARG A 47 19.67 10.20 1.88
C ARG A 47 20.49 9.53 0.74
N PRO A 48 21.82 9.68 0.64
CA PRO A 48 22.61 8.99 -0.37
C PRO A 48 22.59 7.46 -0.22
N ALA A 49 22.63 6.93 1.01
CA ALA A 49 22.53 5.49 1.24
C ALA A 49 21.14 4.96 0.85
N ALA A 50 20.06 5.70 1.15
CA ALA A 50 18.72 5.35 0.69
C ALA A 50 18.65 5.28 -0.85
N THR A 51 19.21 6.28 -1.55
CA THR A 51 19.32 6.27 -3.03
C THR A 51 20.05 5.03 -3.54
N ALA A 52 21.15 4.63 -2.89
CA ALA A 52 21.90 3.44 -3.30
C ALA A 52 21.08 2.15 -3.18
N LEU A 53 20.19 2.04 -2.18
CA LEU A 53 19.26 0.90 -2.07
C LEU A 53 18.23 0.90 -3.20
N TYR A 54 17.67 2.06 -3.55
CA TYR A 54 16.75 2.18 -4.69
C TYR A 54 17.43 1.82 -6.01
N ASP A 55 18.67 2.26 -6.23
CA ASP A 55 19.45 1.90 -7.43
C ASP A 55 19.77 0.40 -7.48
N SER A 56 20.08 -0.21 -6.33
CA SER A 56 20.29 -1.66 -6.22
C SER A 56 19.03 -2.44 -6.60
N LEU A 57 17.86 -2.04 -6.08
CA LEU A 57 16.58 -2.64 -6.45
C LEU A 57 16.31 -2.51 -7.95
N LEU A 58 16.47 -1.32 -8.52
CA LEU A 58 16.17 -1.03 -9.93
C LEU A 58 17.15 -1.67 -10.92
N SER A 59 18.36 -2.00 -10.48
CA SER A 59 19.38 -2.69 -11.29
C SER A 59 19.45 -4.19 -11.07
N SER A 60 18.67 -4.73 -10.11
CA SER A 60 18.59 -6.15 -9.82
C SER A 60 18.13 -6.96 -11.03
N SER A 61 18.66 -8.19 -11.16
CA SER A 61 18.17 -9.16 -12.15
C SER A 61 16.85 -9.82 -11.74
N VAL A 62 16.46 -9.70 -10.47
CA VAL A 62 15.17 -10.15 -9.95
C VAL A 62 14.11 -9.11 -10.31
N ALA A 63 13.01 -9.56 -10.92
CA ALA A 63 11.91 -8.68 -11.27
C ALA A 63 11.28 -8.09 -10.00
N LEU A 64 11.12 -6.76 -9.98
CA LEU A 64 10.42 -6.06 -8.91
C LEU A 64 8.91 -6.24 -9.04
N GLU A 65 8.23 -6.36 -7.90
CA GLU A 65 6.78 -6.33 -7.78
C GLU A 65 6.26 -4.93 -8.15
N ASN A 66 6.90 -3.87 -7.64
CA ASN A 66 6.43 -2.48 -7.83
C ASN A 66 7.53 -1.53 -8.34
N PRO A 67 8.08 -1.72 -9.56
CA PRO A 67 9.22 -0.94 -10.05
C PRO A 67 8.96 0.57 -10.14
N TYR A 68 7.72 1.00 -10.42
CA TYR A 68 7.36 2.41 -10.46
C TYR A 68 7.27 3.05 -9.08
N LEU A 69 6.91 2.27 -8.05
CA LEU A 69 6.92 2.75 -6.67
C LEU A 69 8.35 3.00 -6.21
N VAL A 70 9.27 2.08 -6.50
CA VAL A 70 10.70 2.26 -6.22
C VAL A 70 11.25 3.52 -6.90
N ARG A 71 10.87 3.78 -8.16
CA ARG A 71 11.26 5.00 -8.87
C ARG A 71 10.67 6.27 -8.23
N ALA A 72 9.40 6.25 -7.86
CA ALA A 72 8.74 7.38 -7.22
C ALA A 72 9.41 7.72 -5.87
N LEU A 73 9.66 6.71 -5.03
CA LEU A 73 10.36 6.88 -3.75
C LEU A 73 11.79 7.40 -3.96
N LYS A 74 12.53 6.85 -4.93
CA LYS A 74 13.86 7.37 -5.30
C LYS A 74 13.80 8.86 -5.67
N ALA A 75 12.84 9.26 -6.50
CA ALA A 75 12.70 10.65 -6.92
C ALA A 75 12.38 11.58 -5.74
N SER A 76 11.45 11.18 -4.87
CA SER A 76 11.15 11.91 -3.63
C SER A 76 12.40 12.09 -2.78
N ASN A 77 13.16 11.01 -2.54
CA ASN A 77 14.39 11.06 -1.76
C ASN A 77 15.46 11.96 -2.40
N LEU A 78 15.67 11.89 -3.72
CA LEU A 78 16.64 12.72 -4.44
C LEU A 78 16.38 14.23 -4.29
N TRP A 79 15.10 14.62 -4.29
CA TRP A 79 14.73 16.02 -4.18
C TRP A 79 15.14 16.59 -2.82
N GLU A 80 14.97 15.82 -1.74
CA GLU A 80 15.28 16.22 -0.36
C GLU A 80 16.77 16.56 -0.10
N TYR A 81 17.70 16.10 -0.94
CA TYR A 81 19.14 16.40 -0.78
C TYR A 81 19.80 17.05 -2.00
N GLY A 82 19.01 17.74 -2.83
CA GLY A 82 19.53 18.66 -3.85
C GLY A 82 19.77 18.06 -5.24
N HIS A 83 19.21 16.88 -5.52
CA HIS A 83 19.27 16.24 -6.84
C HIS A 83 18.00 16.46 -7.66
N GLU A 84 17.46 17.68 -7.61
CA GLU A 84 16.17 18.06 -8.21
C GLU A 84 16.04 17.70 -9.69
N ALA A 85 17.06 17.98 -10.51
CA ALA A 85 17.00 17.71 -11.95
C ALA A 85 16.83 16.21 -12.25
N GLU A 86 17.48 15.34 -11.47
CA GLU A 86 17.31 13.89 -11.60
C GLU A 86 15.93 13.45 -11.08
N ALA A 87 15.50 13.99 -9.93
CA ALA A 87 14.17 13.72 -9.37
C ALA A 87 13.05 14.05 -10.39
N ARG A 88 13.09 15.23 -11.01
CA ARG A 88 12.13 15.65 -12.04
C ARG A 88 12.12 14.72 -13.26
N ALA A 89 13.30 14.31 -13.73
CA ALA A 89 13.40 13.37 -14.85
C ALA A 89 12.77 12.01 -14.52
N ILE A 90 12.97 11.50 -13.29
CA ILE A 90 12.35 10.26 -12.84
C ILE A 90 10.83 10.42 -12.71
N ILE A 91 10.37 11.53 -12.14
CA ILE A 91 8.94 11.86 -12.00
C ILE A 91 8.23 11.85 -13.36
N GLU A 92 8.80 12.52 -14.35
CA GLU A 92 8.25 12.52 -15.71
C GLU A 92 8.22 11.10 -16.30
N GLY A 93 9.28 10.32 -16.09
CA GLY A 93 9.34 8.93 -16.50
C GLY A 93 8.27 8.03 -15.84
N VAL A 94 7.96 8.26 -14.55
CA VAL A 94 6.89 7.55 -13.85
C VAL A 94 5.53 7.93 -14.42
N ARG A 95 5.25 9.22 -14.62
CA ARG A 95 3.98 9.70 -15.19
C ARG A 95 3.75 9.17 -16.61
N ALA A 96 4.77 9.28 -17.47
CA ALA A 96 4.72 8.78 -18.84
C ALA A 96 4.49 7.26 -18.94
N ALA A 97 4.95 6.49 -17.94
CA ALA A 97 4.70 5.05 -17.88
C ALA A 97 3.26 4.69 -17.46
N SER A 98 2.50 5.67 -16.94
CA SER A 98 1.12 5.53 -16.52
C SER A 98 0.86 4.30 -15.63
N PRO A 99 1.51 4.20 -14.45
CA PRO A 99 1.40 3.04 -13.57
C PRO A 99 -0.06 2.81 -13.16
N ARG A 100 -0.44 1.53 -13.07
CA ARG A 100 -1.79 1.11 -12.67
C ARG A 100 -1.99 1.07 -11.16
N ASP A 101 -0.90 1.19 -10.42
CA ASP A 101 -0.92 1.32 -8.97
C ASP A 101 -1.08 2.79 -8.53
N PRO A 102 -1.92 3.10 -7.52
CA PRO A 102 -2.06 4.45 -6.98
C PRO A 102 -0.79 5.01 -6.32
N ALA A 103 0.02 4.18 -5.66
CA ALA A 103 1.10 4.64 -4.78
C ALA A 103 2.19 5.45 -5.51
N PRO A 104 2.67 5.07 -6.70
CA PRO A 104 3.62 5.89 -7.46
C PRO A 104 3.09 7.30 -7.75
N TRP A 105 1.80 7.43 -8.10
CA TRP A 105 1.17 8.72 -8.37
C TRP A 105 1.10 9.58 -7.11
N VAL A 106 0.74 8.99 -5.96
CA VAL A 106 0.69 9.69 -4.67
C VAL A 106 2.07 10.19 -4.30
N ILE A 107 3.09 9.33 -4.29
CA ILE A 107 4.45 9.70 -3.91
C ILE A 107 5.01 10.81 -4.81
N VAL A 108 4.82 10.72 -6.13
CA VAL A 108 5.26 11.76 -7.06
C VAL A 108 4.54 13.08 -6.81
N ALA A 109 3.22 13.05 -6.63
CA ALA A 109 2.44 14.27 -6.43
C ALA A 109 2.73 14.92 -5.07
N GLU A 110 2.93 14.14 -4.02
CA GLU A 110 3.32 14.65 -2.70
C GLU A 110 4.75 15.20 -2.68
N ALA A 111 5.67 14.59 -3.44
CA ALA A 111 7.02 15.14 -3.62
C ALA A 111 7.00 16.50 -4.34
N LEU A 112 6.13 16.67 -5.34
CA LEU A 112 5.90 17.96 -6.01
C LEU A 112 5.27 18.98 -5.05
N GLU A 113 4.26 18.55 -4.27
CA GLU A 113 3.58 19.38 -3.29
C GLU A 113 4.55 19.90 -2.21
N SER A 114 5.39 19.03 -1.64
CA SER A 114 6.34 19.41 -0.58
C SER A 114 7.42 20.39 -1.05
N HIS A 115 7.65 20.48 -2.36
CA HIS A 115 8.60 21.38 -3.00
C HIS A 115 7.94 22.57 -3.71
N ASP A 116 6.70 22.91 -3.33
CA ASP A 116 5.95 24.09 -3.80
C ASP A 116 5.61 24.09 -5.31
N GLU A 117 5.58 22.91 -5.93
CA GLU A 117 5.19 22.70 -7.33
C GLU A 117 3.70 22.33 -7.43
N LEU A 118 2.84 23.16 -6.82
CA LEU A 118 1.42 22.84 -6.58
C LEU A 118 0.62 22.57 -7.86
N GLU A 119 0.85 23.30 -8.95
CA GLU A 119 0.18 23.04 -10.23
C GLU A 119 0.54 21.65 -10.78
N GLN A 120 1.83 21.29 -10.75
CA GLN A 120 2.28 19.96 -11.21
C GLN A 120 1.79 18.85 -10.29
N ALA A 121 1.73 19.08 -8.98
CA ALA A 121 1.13 18.14 -8.03
C ALA A 121 -0.37 17.93 -8.35
N GLN A 122 -1.12 19.00 -8.61
CA GLN A 122 -2.55 18.94 -8.96
C GLN A 122 -2.77 18.18 -10.28
N GLU A 123 -1.95 18.44 -11.29
CA GLU A 123 -1.98 17.73 -12.57
C GLU A 123 -1.71 16.24 -12.38
N THR A 124 -0.66 15.89 -11.62
CA THR A 124 -0.25 14.51 -11.35
C THR A 124 -1.34 13.73 -10.61
N PHE A 125 -1.89 14.30 -9.52
CA PHE A 125 -3.01 13.68 -8.80
C PHE A 125 -4.22 13.46 -9.71
N THR A 126 -4.52 14.44 -10.56
CA THR A 126 -5.67 14.36 -11.47
C THR A 126 -5.44 13.33 -12.58
N GLU A 127 -4.23 13.22 -13.10
CA GLU A 127 -3.84 12.22 -14.09
C GLU A 127 -3.98 10.80 -13.52
N GLY A 128 -3.44 10.55 -12.33
CA GLY A 128 -3.60 9.28 -11.61
C GLY A 128 -5.07 8.96 -11.32
N ALA A 129 -5.84 9.93 -10.82
CA ALA A 129 -7.28 9.75 -10.59
C ALA A 129 -8.05 9.46 -11.89
N ARG A 130 -7.74 10.13 -13.02
CA ARG A 130 -8.37 9.83 -14.32
C ARG A 130 -8.06 8.41 -14.75
N LEU A 131 -6.81 8.00 -14.62
CA LEU A 131 -6.35 6.69 -15.06
C LEU A 131 -7.00 5.55 -14.26
N LEU A 132 -7.18 5.75 -12.95
CA LEU A 132 -7.52 4.68 -12.01
C LEU A 132 -8.98 4.70 -11.55
N LEU A 133 -9.66 5.86 -11.52
CA LEU A 133 -10.94 6.05 -10.85
C LEU A 133 -12.10 6.45 -11.76
N THR A 134 -11.84 6.81 -13.02
CA THR A 134 -12.92 7.08 -13.99
C THR A 134 -13.86 5.87 -14.06
N ASP A 135 -15.17 6.06 -14.05
CA ASP A 135 -16.20 4.99 -14.06
C ASP A 135 -16.04 3.89 -12.99
N VAL A 136 -15.32 4.13 -11.89
CA VAL A 136 -15.21 3.20 -10.77
C VAL A 136 -16.27 3.59 -9.73
N PRO A 137 -17.37 2.82 -9.58
CA PRO A 137 -18.48 3.22 -8.71
C PRO A 137 -18.07 3.33 -7.24
N GLU A 138 -17.17 2.45 -6.80
CA GLU A 138 -16.64 2.43 -5.45
C GLU A 138 -15.11 2.36 -5.50
N PRO A 139 -14.41 3.50 -5.31
CA PRO A 139 -12.95 3.53 -5.31
C PRO A 139 -12.35 2.60 -4.24
N PRO A 140 -11.36 1.78 -4.57
CA PRO A 140 -10.70 0.93 -3.58
C PRO A 140 -10.00 1.79 -2.53
N TYR A 141 -9.88 1.26 -1.30
CA TYR A 141 -9.25 1.97 -0.19
C TYR A 141 -7.84 2.46 -0.53
N SER A 142 -7.06 1.66 -1.26
CA SER A 142 -5.70 2.00 -1.71
C SER A 142 -5.62 3.23 -2.62
N ALA A 143 -6.71 3.61 -3.28
CA ALA A 143 -6.76 4.79 -4.14
C ALA A 143 -7.30 6.05 -3.44
N ARG A 144 -7.78 5.95 -2.19
CA ARG A 144 -8.25 7.10 -1.41
C ARG A 144 -7.18 8.19 -1.21
N PRO A 145 -5.90 7.86 -0.95
CA PRO A 145 -4.84 8.88 -0.84
C PRO A 145 -4.71 9.77 -2.08
N LEU A 146 -4.99 9.26 -3.29
CA LEU A 146 -5.00 10.10 -4.50
C LEU A 146 -6.07 11.19 -4.43
N MET A 147 -7.28 10.83 -4.00
CA MET A 147 -8.39 11.78 -3.88
C MET A 147 -8.14 12.79 -2.76
N PHE A 148 -7.60 12.34 -1.62
CA PHE A 148 -7.31 13.22 -0.49
C PHE A 148 -6.17 14.20 -0.79
N GLY A 149 -5.07 13.73 -1.39
CA GLY A 149 -3.97 14.59 -1.83
C GLY A 149 -4.42 15.57 -2.92
N ARG A 150 -5.26 15.12 -3.87
CA ARG A 150 -5.87 16.00 -4.87
C ARG A 150 -6.70 17.11 -4.24
N HIS A 151 -7.59 16.76 -3.32
CA HIS A 151 -8.42 17.73 -2.59
C HIS A 151 -7.53 18.75 -1.89
N ARG A 152 -6.47 18.30 -1.19
CA ARG A 152 -5.52 19.16 -0.48
C ARG A 152 -4.87 20.18 -1.39
N VAL A 153 -4.25 19.74 -2.49
CA VAL A 153 -3.56 20.63 -3.43
C VAL A 153 -4.53 21.59 -4.13
N ARG A 154 -5.75 21.13 -4.50
CA ARG A 154 -6.78 22.00 -5.08
C ARG A 154 -7.23 23.10 -4.12
N ARG A 155 -7.35 22.80 -2.82
CA ARG A 155 -7.63 23.79 -1.78
C ARG A 155 -6.52 24.82 -1.67
N MET A 156 -5.26 24.38 -1.69
CA MET A 156 -4.09 25.28 -1.67
C MET A 156 -4.06 26.21 -2.91
N LEU A 157 -4.47 25.71 -4.08
CA LEU A 157 -4.60 26.49 -5.32
C LEU A 157 -5.87 27.36 -5.38
N GLY A 158 -6.77 27.26 -4.40
CA GLY A 158 -8.04 28.00 -4.38
C GLY A 158 -9.05 27.57 -5.45
N LEU A 159 -8.93 26.34 -5.96
CA LEU A 159 -9.85 25.78 -6.95
C LEU A 159 -11.18 25.38 -6.30
N ALA A 160 -12.28 25.49 -7.06
CA ALA A 160 -13.59 25.03 -6.62
C ALA A 160 -13.67 23.51 -6.56
N HIS A 161 -14.47 22.96 -5.65
CA HIS A 161 -14.72 21.53 -5.59
C HIS A 161 -15.37 21.02 -6.87
N ASP A 162 -14.95 19.84 -7.29
CA ASP A 162 -15.62 19.07 -8.34
C ASP A 162 -16.18 17.73 -7.81
N GLU A 163 -16.63 16.88 -8.72
CA GLU A 163 -17.25 15.60 -8.40
C GLU A 163 -16.31 14.66 -7.63
N TRP A 164 -14.99 14.74 -7.87
CA TRP A 164 -14.02 13.92 -7.15
C TRP A 164 -13.70 14.47 -5.76
N ASP A 165 -13.71 15.79 -5.60
CA ASP A 165 -13.57 16.39 -4.27
C ASP A 165 -14.80 16.03 -3.41
N THR A 166 -15.99 16.05 -4.01
CA THR A 166 -17.24 15.58 -3.34
C THR A 166 -17.18 14.09 -3.00
N LEU A 167 -16.66 13.25 -3.89
CA LEU A 167 -16.46 11.83 -3.62
C LEU A 167 -15.45 11.60 -2.50
N ALA A 168 -14.36 12.38 -2.47
CA ALA A 168 -13.37 12.33 -1.40
C ALA A 168 -14.01 12.60 -0.03
N ASP A 169 -14.87 13.62 0.08
CA ASP A 169 -15.60 13.94 1.30
C ASP A 169 -16.47 12.77 1.77
N THR A 170 -17.14 12.06 0.86
CA THR A 170 -17.98 10.90 1.23
C THR A 170 -17.17 9.68 1.71
N LEU A 171 -15.95 9.51 1.19
CA LEU A 171 -15.08 8.39 1.53
C LEU A 171 -14.24 8.65 2.79
N HIS A 172 -14.19 9.90 3.23
CA HIS A 172 -13.50 10.31 4.45
C HIS A 172 -14.37 10.05 5.68
N SER A 173 -13.94 9.12 6.53
CA SER A 173 -14.71 8.66 7.68
C SER A 173 -14.33 9.35 9.00
N MET A 174 -13.40 10.30 8.99
CA MET A 174 -12.94 10.95 10.21
C MET A 174 -13.94 12.01 10.70
N PRO A 175 -13.93 12.36 12.00
CA PRO A 175 -14.83 13.36 12.57
C PRO A 175 -14.63 14.79 12.05
N ILE A 176 -13.51 15.06 11.35
CA ILE A 176 -13.10 16.37 10.86
C ILE A 176 -13.14 16.32 9.34
N SER A 177 -13.82 17.25 8.67
CA SER A 177 -13.97 17.25 7.22
C SER A 177 -12.62 17.46 6.50
N LEU A 178 -12.53 17.05 5.23
CA LEU A 178 -11.34 17.33 4.41
C LEU A 178 -11.16 18.83 4.20
N ASP A 179 -12.24 19.60 4.10
CA ASP A 179 -12.22 21.06 4.01
C ASP A 179 -11.49 21.72 5.19
N GLU A 180 -11.76 21.22 6.40
CA GLU A 180 -11.15 21.72 7.63
C GLU A 180 -9.70 21.22 7.77
N LEU A 181 -9.45 19.96 7.43
CA LEU A 181 -8.13 19.35 7.43
C LEU A 181 -7.17 20.08 6.47
N HIS A 182 -7.66 20.42 5.28
CA HIS A 182 -6.91 21.00 4.18
C HIS A 182 -7.08 22.52 4.07
N ASP A 183 -7.54 23.22 5.11
CA ASP A 183 -7.63 24.68 5.10
C ASP A 183 -6.21 25.30 5.12
N PRO A 184 -5.76 25.99 4.05
CA PRO A 184 -4.44 26.60 4.03
C PRO A 184 -4.26 27.70 5.10
N LYS A 185 -5.35 28.28 5.61
CA LYS A 185 -5.29 29.28 6.69
C LYS A 185 -5.03 28.66 8.07
N ARG A 186 -5.11 27.34 8.19
CA ARG A 186 -4.86 26.61 9.44
C ARG A 186 -3.43 26.75 9.92
N VAL A 187 -2.44 26.89 9.03
CA VAL A 187 -1.04 27.11 9.43
C VAL A 187 -0.89 28.38 10.30
N TRP A 188 -1.83 29.35 10.20
CA TRP A 188 -1.85 30.55 11.04
C TRP A 188 -2.41 30.33 12.45
N SER A 189 -3.19 29.27 12.74
CA SER A 189 -3.72 29.01 14.09
C SER A 189 -2.64 28.53 15.07
N LEU A 190 -1.58 27.88 14.58
CA LEU A 190 -0.43 27.43 15.39
C LEU A 190 0.42 28.59 15.94
N GLY A 191 0.24 29.81 15.41
CA GLY A 191 0.86 31.05 15.91
C GLY A 191 -0.07 31.90 16.80
N SER A 192 -1.27 31.42 17.11
CA SER A 192 -2.25 32.15 17.93
C SER A 192 -1.94 32.05 19.43
N GLU A 193 -2.05 33.17 20.14
CA GLU A 193 -1.98 33.19 21.62
C GLU A 193 -3.34 32.91 22.28
N ASN A 194 -4.40 32.69 21.50
CA ASN A 194 -5.75 32.46 22.01
C ASN A 194 -5.90 31.01 22.53
N PRO A 195 -6.16 30.79 23.84
CA PRO A 195 -6.24 29.45 24.42
C PRO A 195 -7.33 28.55 23.80
N ALA A 196 -8.45 29.13 23.36
CA ALA A 196 -9.55 28.36 22.75
C ALA A 196 -9.18 27.86 21.33
N GLU A 197 -8.41 28.66 20.58
CA GLU A 197 -7.91 28.27 19.26
C GLU A 197 -6.83 27.19 19.38
N LEU A 198 -5.95 27.31 20.38
CA LEU A 198 -4.94 26.29 20.68
C LEU A 198 -5.56 24.96 21.15
N GLU A 199 -6.60 24.98 21.99
CA GLU A 199 -7.27 23.76 22.45
C GLU A 199 -8.02 23.04 21.31
N ALA A 200 -8.65 23.80 20.41
CA ALA A 200 -9.26 23.27 19.20
C ALA A 200 -8.19 22.64 18.28
N GLU A 201 -7.05 23.32 18.10
CA GLU A 201 -5.95 22.80 17.28
C GLU A 201 -5.29 21.55 17.90
N ILE A 202 -5.09 21.50 19.22
CA ILE A 202 -4.61 20.30 19.92
C ILE A 202 -5.57 19.12 19.73
N SER A 203 -6.87 19.36 19.83
CA SER A 203 -7.88 18.31 19.64
C SER A 203 -7.87 17.79 18.21
N ARG A 204 -7.70 18.68 17.23
CA ARG A 204 -7.59 18.35 15.80
C ARG A 204 -6.30 17.59 15.49
N LEU A 205 -5.14 18.04 15.97
CA LEU A 205 -3.86 17.34 15.85
C LEU A 205 -3.90 15.94 16.47
N ARG A 206 -4.61 15.77 17.59
CA ARG A 206 -4.83 14.44 18.20
C ARG A 206 -5.69 13.54 17.33
N ALA A 207 -6.72 14.08 16.66
CA ALA A 207 -7.54 13.33 15.71
C ALA A 207 -6.74 12.93 14.46
N GLU A 208 -5.90 13.84 13.93
CA GLU A 208 -4.97 13.54 12.83
C GLU A 208 -3.93 12.51 13.22
N LEU A 209 -3.32 12.64 14.40
CA LEU A 209 -2.38 11.65 14.90
C LEU A 209 -3.07 10.30 15.13
N GLY A 210 -4.34 10.31 15.53
CA GLY A 210 -5.19 9.12 15.58
C GLY A 210 -5.39 8.49 14.21
N ALA A 211 -5.75 9.29 13.20
CA ALA A 211 -5.94 8.84 11.81
C ALA A 211 -4.64 8.28 11.21
N TYR A 212 -3.53 8.98 11.43
CA TYR A 212 -2.22 8.58 10.96
C TYR A 212 -1.77 7.29 11.66
N ARG A 213 -2.02 7.16 12.97
CA ARG A 213 -1.77 5.93 13.71
C ARG A 213 -2.65 4.78 13.22
N GLU A 214 -3.92 5.00 12.93
CA GLU A 214 -4.81 3.98 12.36
C GLU A 214 -4.38 3.57 10.95
N ALA A 215 -3.96 4.54 10.13
CA ALA A 215 -3.43 4.34 8.79
C ALA A 215 -2.01 3.74 8.77
N LEU A 216 -1.26 3.80 9.87
CA LEU A 216 0.03 3.12 10.07
C LEU A 216 -0.16 1.76 10.75
N SER A 217 -1.11 1.65 11.67
CA SER A 217 -1.52 0.42 12.34
C SER A 217 -2.55 -0.35 11.51
N ARG A 218 -2.53 -0.19 10.18
CA ARG A 218 -3.50 -0.81 9.28
C ARG A 218 -3.66 -2.25 9.72
N PRO A 219 -4.89 -2.71 10.05
CA PRO A 219 -5.11 -4.13 10.10
C PRO A 219 -4.65 -4.66 8.74
N PHE A 220 -3.74 -5.64 8.75
CA PHE A 220 -3.37 -6.33 7.53
C PHE A 220 -4.66 -6.70 6.80
N PRO A 221 -4.70 -6.57 5.47
CA PRO A 221 -5.94 -6.77 4.74
C PRO A 221 -6.55 -8.11 5.14
N VAL A 222 -7.88 -8.14 5.28
CA VAL A 222 -8.58 -9.41 5.47
C VAL A 222 -8.34 -10.20 4.20
N ALA A 223 -7.42 -11.16 4.30
CA ALA A 223 -6.83 -11.81 3.14
C ALA A 223 -7.35 -13.23 3.00
N VAL A 224 -7.71 -13.61 1.78
CA VAL A 224 -8.08 -14.97 1.44
C VAL A 224 -6.88 -15.67 0.79
N LEU A 225 -6.65 -16.93 1.17
CA LEU A 225 -5.55 -17.74 0.66
C LEU A 225 -5.82 -18.22 -0.76
N HIS A 226 -4.91 -17.94 -1.66
CA HIS A 226 -4.88 -18.42 -3.03
C HIS A 226 -3.76 -19.44 -3.23
N TRP A 227 -4.07 -20.48 -4.00
CA TRP A 227 -3.12 -21.51 -4.41
C TRP A 227 -3.10 -21.52 -5.93
N THR A 228 -1.91 -21.40 -6.53
CA THR A 228 -1.79 -21.58 -7.97
C THR A 228 -2.10 -23.03 -8.35
N ALA A 229 -2.40 -23.28 -9.63
CA ALA A 229 -2.72 -24.64 -10.10
C ALA A 229 -1.64 -25.68 -9.74
N GLY A 230 -0.37 -25.30 -9.86
CA GLY A 230 0.77 -26.15 -9.51
C GLY A 230 0.83 -26.44 -8.01
N GLU A 231 0.81 -25.37 -7.21
CA GLU A 231 0.87 -25.45 -5.75
C GLU A 231 -0.31 -26.22 -5.15
N LEU A 232 -1.52 -26.03 -5.68
CA LEU A 232 -2.69 -26.75 -5.21
C LEU A 232 -2.59 -28.25 -5.50
N THR A 233 -2.10 -28.60 -6.69
CA THR A 233 -1.87 -30.00 -7.07
C THR A 233 -0.83 -30.65 -6.17
N GLU A 234 0.27 -29.95 -5.90
CA GLU A 234 1.33 -30.40 -5.01
C GLU A 234 0.82 -30.57 -3.56
N LEU A 235 0.08 -29.58 -3.05
CA LEU A 235 -0.48 -29.59 -1.70
C LEU A 235 -1.37 -30.80 -1.46
N VAL A 236 -2.34 -31.05 -2.36
CA VAL A 236 -3.29 -32.18 -2.22
C VAL A 236 -2.59 -33.53 -2.43
N ALA A 237 -1.54 -33.59 -3.27
CA ALA A 237 -0.74 -34.80 -3.44
C ALA A 237 0.07 -35.14 -2.18
N ALA A 238 0.69 -34.13 -1.55
CA ALA A 238 1.47 -34.29 -0.32
C ALA A 238 0.56 -34.54 0.91
N TYR A 239 -0.62 -33.92 0.93
CA TYR A 239 -1.57 -33.94 2.05
C TYR A 239 -2.99 -34.30 1.58
N PRO A 240 -3.28 -35.58 1.28
CA PRO A 240 -4.56 -36.00 0.69
C PRO A 240 -5.80 -35.67 1.53
N SER A 241 -5.66 -35.47 2.84
CA SER A 241 -6.76 -35.01 3.71
C SER A 241 -7.30 -33.64 3.32
N LEU A 242 -6.47 -32.78 2.71
CA LEU A 242 -6.86 -31.44 2.26
C LEU A 242 -7.70 -31.47 0.98
N ALA A 243 -7.88 -32.61 0.32
CA ALA A 243 -8.77 -32.74 -0.84
C ALA A 243 -10.24 -32.42 -0.51
N ALA A 244 -10.64 -32.57 0.76
CA ALA A 244 -11.97 -32.18 1.21
C ALA A 244 -12.15 -30.66 1.27
N GLU A 245 -11.09 -29.92 1.59
CA GLU A 245 -11.06 -28.45 1.62
C GLU A 245 -10.87 -27.87 0.21
N TYR A 246 -10.09 -28.54 -0.62
CA TYR A 246 -9.82 -28.13 -2.00
C TYR A 246 -10.19 -29.22 -3.00
N PRO A 247 -11.49 -29.40 -3.32
CA PRO A 247 -11.93 -30.47 -4.22
C PRO A 247 -11.46 -30.26 -5.67
N SER A 248 -11.37 -29.00 -6.11
CA SER A 248 -10.88 -28.63 -7.43
C SER A 248 -10.34 -27.20 -7.46
N LEU A 249 -9.50 -26.90 -8.47
CA LEU A 249 -9.02 -25.53 -8.69
C LEU A 249 -10.16 -24.56 -9.01
N GLU A 250 -11.14 -24.98 -9.82
CA GLU A 250 -12.27 -24.13 -10.20
C GLU A 250 -13.11 -23.74 -8.97
N GLU A 251 -13.38 -24.70 -8.08
CA GLU A 251 -14.13 -24.47 -6.84
C GLU A 251 -13.34 -23.61 -5.85
N HIS A 252 -12.02 -23.81 -5.75
CA HIS A 252 -11.13 -22.95 -4.96
C HIS A 252 -11.22 -21.49 -5.41
N LEU A 253 -11.05 -21.23 -6.70
CA LEU A 253 -11.12 -19.87 -7.26
C LEU A 253 -12.52 -19.25 -7.09
N ALA A 254 -13.59 -20.02 -7.33
CA ALA A 254 -14.95 -19.53 -7.13
C ALA A 254 -15.24 -19.18 -5.66
N THR A 255 -14.72 -19.98 -4.72
CA THR A 255 -14.88 -19.75 -3.27
C THR A 255 -14.16 -18.49 -2.82
N ILE A 256 -12.96 -18.22 -3.35
CA ILE A 256 -12.21 -16.98 -3.07
C ILE A 256 -13.02 -15.75 -3.50
N GLU A 257 -13.47 -15.71 -4.76
CA GLU A 257 -14.22 -14.55 -5.29
C GLU A 257 -15.53 -14.33 -4.52
N ALA A 258 -16.28 -15.41 -4.24
CA ALA A 258 -17.53 -15.33 -3.49
C ALA A 258 -17.32 -14.79 -2.07
N SER A 259 -16.29 -15.29 -1.37
CA SER A 259 -15.94 -14.83 -0.01
C SER A 259 -15.55 -13.36 0.02
N LEU A 260 -14.75 -12.91 -0.95
CA LEU A 260 -14.32 -11.51 -1.05
C LEU A 260 -15.49 -10.57 -1.36
N ARG A 261 -16.38 -10.96 -2.28
CA ARG A 261 -17.61 -10.20 -2.56
C ARG A 261 -18.53 -10.12 -1.35
N GLU A 262 -18.70 -11.20 -0.61
CA GLU A 262 -19.49 -11.22 0.63
C GLU A 262 -18.90 -10.28 1.69
N LEU A 263 -17.59 -10.37 1.93
CA LEU A 263 -16.89 -9.48 2.85
C LEU A 263 -17.03 -8.01 2.44
N SER A 264 -16.88 -7.71 1.15
CA SER A 264 -17.06 -6.35 0.62
C SER A 264 -18.48 -5.85 0.81
N ALA A 265 -19.49 -6.66 0.48
CA ALA A 265 -20.90 -6.31 0.62
C ALA A 265 -21.32 -6.10 2.08
N SER A 266 -20.66 -6.78 3.02
CA SER A 266 -20.83 -6.56 4.47
C SER A 266 -20.16 -5.29 5.00
N GLY A 267 -19.45 -4.54 4.13
CA GLY A 267 -18.74 -3.32 4.47
C GLY A 267 -17.36 -3.55 5.08
N THR A 268 -16.78 -4.75 4.94
CA THR A 268 -15.41 -5.01 5.40
C THR A 268 -14.43 -4.28 4.48
N PRO A 269 -13.69 -3.26 4.98
CA PRO A 269 -12.72 -2.54 4.16
C PRO A 269 -11.42 -3.33 4.05
N ASN A 270 -10.54 -2.92 3.13
CA ASN A 270 -9.17 -3.42 3.01
C ASN A 270 -9.09 -4.95 2.82
N LEU A 271 -9.66 -5.45 1.73
CA LEU A 271 -9.61 -6.88 1.37
C LEU A 271 -8.40 -7.20 0.50
N GLY A 272 -7.91 -8.43 0.61
CA GLY A 272 -6.77 -8.87 -0.19
C GLY A 272 -6.72 -10.36 -0.47
N ILE A 273 -5.77 -10.74 -1.29
CA ILE A 273 -5.47 -12.13 -1.65
C ILE A 273 -3.99 -12.37 -1.40
N VAL A 274 -3.67 -13.46 -0.69
CA VAL A 274 -2.29 -13.90 -0.47
C VAL A 274 -2.07 -15.20 -1.22
N THR A 275 -0.98 -15.29 -1.99
CA THR A 275 -0.65 -16.53 -2.71
C THR A 275 0.33 -17.35 -1.89
N GLY A 276 -0.08 -18.57 -1.52
CA GLY A 276 0.74 -19.53 -0.78
C GLY A 276 1.60 -20.40 -1.69
N THR A 277 2.69 -20.94 -1.13
CA THR A 277 3.47 -22.04 -1.74
C THR A 277 3.59 -23.19 -0.74
N VAL A 278 3.62 -24.43 -1.21
CA VAL A 278 3.71 -25.63 -0.36
C VAL A 278 4.94 -25.57 0.53
N PRO A 279 6.16 -25.24 0.04
CA PRO A 279 7.33 -25.13 0.90
C PRO A 279 7.18 -24.05 1.99
N SER A 280 6.58 -22.90 1.67
CA SER A 280 6.34 -21.82 2.64
C SER A 280 5.31 -22.22 3.71
N TYR A 281 4.26 -22.93 3.30
CA TYR A 281 3.24 -23.44 4.22
C TYR A 281 3.78 -24.56 5.12
N GLU A 282 4.60 -25.46 4.59
CA GLU A 282 5.28 -26.49 5.39
C GLU A 282 6.23 -25.88 6.42
N ALA A 283 7.01 -24.88 6.01
CA ALA A 283 7.88 -24.13 6.93
C ALA A 283 7.07 -23.43 8.03
N PHE A 284 5.92 -22.85 7.69
CA PHE A 284 5.01 -22.24 8.66
C PHE A 284 4.44 -23.27 9.63
N ALA A 285 3.90 -24.38 9.14
CA ALA A 285 3.37 -25.46 9.97
C ALA A 285 4.43 -26.03 10.92
N ALA A 286 5.67 -26.20 10.44
CA ALA A 286 6.79 -26.61 11.27
C ALA A 286 7.11 -25.59 12.37
N SER A 287 7.07 -24.28 12.07
CA SER A 287 7.29 -23.23 13.07
C SER A 287 6.19 -23.16 14.13
N GLU A 288 4.96 -23.51 13.78
CA GLU A 288 3.82 -23.60 14.71
C GLU A 288 3.78 -24.95 15.45
N GLY A 289 4.70 -25.87 15.16
CA GLY A 289 4.73 -27.20 15.77
C GLY A 289 3.51 -28.06 15.40
N ALA A 290 2.87 -27.77 14.27
CA ALA A 290 1.63 -28.39 13.82
C ALA A 290 1.82 -29.17 12.52
N SER A 291 0.79 -29.96 12.15
CA SER A 291 0.82 -30.72 10.90
C SER A 291 0.29 -29.88 9.73
N PRO A 292 0.93 -29.90 8.55
CA PRO A 292 0.36 -29.27 7.35
C PRO A 292 -1.03 -29.80 6.96
N GLN A 293 -1.45 -30.97 7.46
CA GLN A 293 -2.78 -31.54 7.22
C GLN A 293 -3.91 -30.89 8.03
N ASP A 294 -3.58 -30.07 9.04
CA ASP A 294 -4.57 -29.42 9.87
C ASP A 294 -5.12 -28.16 9.17
N VAL A 295 -6.39 -28.26 8.75
CA VAL A 295 -7.10 -27.21 8.02
C VAL A 295 -7.19 -25.88 8.79
N THR A 296 -7.08 -25.91 10.12
CA THR A 296 -7.14 -24.69 10.94
C THR A 296 -5.89 -23.82 10.79
N LEU A 297 -4.80 -24.33 10.21
CA LEU A 297 -3.62 -23.53 9.88
C LEU A 297 -3.77 -22.69 8.62
N LEU A 298 -4.65 -23.04 7.68
CA LEU A 298 -4.76 -22.33 6.40
C LEU A 298 -5.12 -20.84 6.60
N PRO A 299 -6.11 -20.47 7.44
CA PRO A 299 -6.39 -19.05 7.72
C PRO A 299 -5.28 -18.35 8.50
N GLN A 300 -4.57 -19.08 9.38
CA GLN A 300 -3.45 -18.52 10.15
C GLN A 300 -2.24 -18.24 9.25
N TYR A 301 -1.99 -19.12 8.30
CA TYR A 301 -0.97 -18.95 7.27
C TYR A 301 -1.32 -17.75 6.38
N ALA A 302 -2.57 -17.64 5.94
CA ALA A 302 -3.05 -16.49 5.16
C ALA A 302 -2.84 -15.17 5.92
N THR A 303 -3.20 -15.15 7.22
CA THR A 303 -2.98 -14.01 8.11
C THR A 303 -1.49 -13.68 8.25
N THR A 304 -0.63 -14.69 8.36
CA THR A 304 0.82 -14.51 8.45
C THR A 304 1.40 -13.92 7.15
N LEU A 305 0.95 -14.38 5.98
CA LEU A 305 1.34 -13.82 4.70
C LEU A 305 0.88 -12.37 4.56
N ALA A 306 -0.36 -12.07 4.96
CA ALA A 306 -0.89 -10.71 4.97
C ALA A 306 -0.08 -9.82 5.93
N ALA A 307 0.29 -10.34 7.10
CA ALA A 307 1.14 -9.67 8.08
C ALA A 307 2.55 -9.36 7.57
N ARG A 308 3.04 -10.15 6.61
CA ARG A 308 4.31 -9.92 5.91
C ARG A 308 4.16 -9.01 4.69
N GLY A 309 2.98 -8.44 4.46
CA GLY A 309 2.73 -7.54 3.33
C GLY A 309 2.57 -8.25 1.97
N ARG A 310 2.34 -9.57 1.96
CA ARG A 310 2.21 -10.37 0.71
C ARG A 310 0.82 -10.32 0.09
N ALA A 311 -0.08 -9.53 0.64
CA ALA A 311 -1.46 -9.46 0.17
C ALA A 311 -1.59 -8.50 -1.02
N ALA A 312 -2.05 -9.03 -2.15
CA ALA A 312 -2.50 -8.22 -3.28
C ALA A 312 -3.90 -7.67 -2.98
N ALA A 313 -4.14 -6.39 -3.28
CA ALA A 313 -5.43 -5.75 -3.03
C ALA A 313 -6.55 -6.40 -3.88
N TRP A 314 -7.73 -6.55 -3.27
CA TRP A 314 -8.95 -6.97 -3.96
C TRP A 314 -10.06 -5.91 -3.76
N PRO A 315 -10.87 -5.59 -4.79
CA PRO A 315 -10.71 -6.06 -6.17
C PRO A 315 -9.41 -5.53 -6.80
N PRO A 316 -8.78 -6.29 -7.71
CA PRO A 316 -7.63 -5.79 -8.45
C PRO A 316 -7.94 -4.44 -9.12
N GLN A 317 -6.92 -3.61 -9.25
CA GLN A 317 -7.03 -2.30 -9.90
C GLN A 317 -7.58 -2.45 -11.33
N ARG A 318 -8.28 -1.41 -11.83
CA ARG A 318 -8.83 -1.42 -13.18
C ARG A 318 -7.74 -1.69 -14.23
N GLY A 319 -7.99 -2.65 -15.12
CA GLY A 319 -7.04 -3.04 -16.16
C GLY A 319 -5.91 -3.94 -15.67
N ALA A 320 -5.82 -4.21 -14.37
CA ALA A 320 -4.89 -5.19 -13.83
C ALA A 320 -5.30 -6.61 -14.20
N GLY A 321 -4.29 -7.49 -14.28
CA GLY A 321 -4.51 -8.92 -14.47
C GLY A 321 -5.38 -9.49 -13.36
N CYS A 322 -6.17 -10.50 -13.70
CA CYS A 322 -6.98 -11.22 -12.73
C CYS A 322 -6.07 -11.97 -11.76
N TRP A 323 -6.42 -11.90 -10.47
CA TRP A 323 -5.69 -12.53 -9.38
C TRP A 323 -5.57 -14.06 -9.50
N CYS A 324 -6.43 -14.70 -10.30
CA CYS A 324 -6.45 -16.15 -10.51
C CYS A 324 -5.33 -16.69 -11.42
N GLY A 325 -4.49 -15.82 -11.98
CA GLY A 325 -3.39 -16.22 -12.86
C GLY A 325 -3.80 -16.62 -14.29
N SER A 326 -5.03 -16.32 -14.72
CA SER A 326 -5.52 -16.64 -16.07
C SER A 326 -4.89 -15.82 -17.20
N GLY A 327 -4.13 -14.76 -16.86
CA GLY A 327 -3.56 -13.80 -17.80
C GLY A 327 -4.59 -12.83 -18.40
N ARG A 328 -5.88 -12.97 -18.09
CA ARG A 328 -6.94 -12.02 -18.49
C ARG A 328 -7.04 -10.88 -17.51
N VAL A 329 -7.63 -9.76 -17.93
CA VAL A 329 -7.95 -8.63 -17.04
C VAL A 329 -9.03 -9.05 -16.03
N TYR A 330 -8.98 -8.54 -14.79
CA TYR A 330 -9.96 -8.89 -13.76
C TYR A 330 -11.41 -8.68 -14.23
N GLY A 331 -11.73 -7.52 -14.80
CA GLY A 331 -13.07 -7.18 -15.31
C GLY A 331 -13.58 -8.05 -16.47
N GLU A 332 -12.72 -8.87 -17.08
CA GLU A 332 -13.07 -9.82 -18.15
C GLU A 332 -13.04 -11.29 -17.67
N CYS A 333 -12.71 -11.51 -16.39
CA CYS A 333 -12.58 -12.82 -15.77
C CYS A 333 -13.49 -12.93 -14.54
N HIS A 334 -12.98 -12.65 -13.35
CA HIS A 334 -13.75 -12.75 -12.10
C HIS A 334 -14.47 -11.45 -11.73
N GLY A 335 -14.17 -10.34 -12.39
CA GLY A 335 -14.87 -9.06 -12.26
C GLY A 335 -16.03 -8.89 -13.24
N VAL A 336 -16.42 -9.96 -13.95
CA VAL A 336 -17.63 -9.99 -14.78
C VAL A 336 -18.81 -10.28 -13.84
N GLU A 337 -19.80 -9.40 -13.83
CA GLU A 337 -21.15 -9.71 -13.35
C GLU A 337 -21.98 -10.34 -14.48
#